data_AF-A0A5K1AFF2-F1
#
_entry.id   AF-A0A5K1AFF2-F1
#
_cell.length_a   1.000
_cell.length_b   1.000
_cell.length_c   1.000
_cell.angle_alpha   90.00
_cell.angle_beta   90.00
_cell.angle_gamma   90.00
#
_symmetry.space_group_name_H-M   'P 1'
#
loop_
_entity.id
_entity.type
_entity.pdbx_description
1 polymer ?
#
loop_
_entity_poly.entity_id
_entity_poly.type
_entity_poly.pdbx_seq_one_letter_code
_entity_poly.pdbx_strand_id
1 'polypeptide(L)' 'MACQQEKELPAASDCALPLVSVNHASFLCSSVADTANFYQDVLGFALIKRPSFNFDGAWYILLALNLSKDVFS' A
#
# COMPACT_ATOMS: atom_id res chain seq x y z
N MET A 1 -20.17 32.38 -37.39
CA MET A 1 -19.94 31.80 -36.06
C MET A 1 -20.62 30.45 -36.02
N ALA A 2 -19.88 29.37 -36.29
CA ALA A 2 -20.38 28.02 -36.04
C ALA A 2 -19.86 27.61 -34.66
N CYS A 3 -20.78 27.62 -33.69
CA CYS A 3 -20.55 27.08 -32.35
C CYS A 3 -20.22 25.59 -32.50
N GLN A 4 -19.01 25.19 -32.12
CA GLN A 4 -18.60 23.79 -32.09
C GLN A 4 -19.32 23.14 -30.90
N GLN A 5 -20.13 22.11 -31.15
CA GLN A 5 -20.68 21.25 -30.11
C GLN A 5 -19.62 20.23 -29.71
N GLU A 6 -19.07 20.41 -28.52
CA GLU A 6 -18.28 19.39 -27.84
C GLU A 6 -19.20 18.18 -27.57
N LYS A 7 -18.83 17.05 -28.18
CA LYS A 7 -19.49 15.77 -27.96
C LYS A 7 -19.05 15.27 -26.58
N GLU A 8 -19.84 15.53 -25.54
CA GLU A 8 -19.68 14.88 -24.24
C GLU A 8 -19.73 13.36 -24.43
N LEU A 9 -18.62 12.70 -24.09
CA LEU A 9 -18.57 11.25 -23.93
C LEU A 9 -19.53 10.89 -22.78
N PRO A 10 -20.40 9.88 -22.91
CA PRO A 10 -21.31 9.51 -21.83
C PRO A 10 -20.48 9.19 -20.58
N ALA A 11 -20.69 9.97 -19.53
CA ALA A 11 -20.01 9.79 -18.26
C ALA A 11 -20.25 8.36 -17.79
N ALA A 12 -19.17 7.57 -17.73
CA ALA A 12 -19.15 6.19 -17.25
C ALA A 12 -19.36 6.11 -15.72
N SER A 13 -20.20 6.99 -15.15
CA SER A 13 -20.34 7.18 -13.71
C SER A 13 -21.31 6.22 -13.04
N ASP A 14 -22.06 5.41 -13.79
CA ASP A 14 -23.07 4.48 -13.25
C ASP A 14 -22.63 3.01 -13.13
N CYS A 15 -21.39 2.68 -13.52
CA CYS A 15 -20.83 1.33 -13.38
C CYS A 15 -19.42 1.34 -12.76
N ALA A 16 -19.16 2.28 -11.84
CA ALA A 16 -17.93 2.29 -11.06
C ALA A 16 -18.10 1.35 -9.86
N LEU A 17 -17.23 0.34 -9.76
CA LEU A 17 -17.18 -0.51 -8.58
C LEU A 17 -16.81 0.33 -7.35
N PRO A 18 -17.51 0.17 -6.22
CA PRO A 18 -17.21 0.93 -5.03
C PRO A 18 -15.81 0.56 -4.52
N LEU A 19 -14.95 1.57 -4.35
CA LEU A 19 -13.66 1.40 -3.68
C LEU A 19 -13.90 1.28 -2.17
N VAL A 20 -13.70 0.09 -1.61
CA VAL A 20 -14.03 -0.21 -0.21
C VAL A 20 -12.87 0.15 0.73
N SER A 21 -11.64 -0.18 0.34
CA SER A 21 -10.45 0.06 1.17
C SER A 21 -9.16 0.01 0.35
N VAL A 22 -8.08 0.51 0.96
CA VAL A 22 -6.72 0.28 0.46
C VAL A 22 -6.29 -1.13 0.87
N ASN A 23 -5.87 -1.93 -0.09
CA ASN A 23 -5.41 -3.29 0.15
C ASN A 23 -3.91 -3.32 0.50
N HIS A 24 -3.09 -2.52 -0.19
CA HIS A 24 -1.65 -2.46 0.02
C HIS A 24 -1.10 -1.09 -0.38
N ALA A 25 0.10 -0.77 0.11
CA ALA A 25 0.90 0.36 -0.35
C ALA A 25 2.35 -0.10 -0.57
N SER A 26 2.98 0.40 -1.63
CA SER A 26 4.35 0.04 -2.03
C SER A 26 5.21 1.28 -2.10
N PHE A 27 6.43 1.20 -1.55
CA PHE A 27 7.35 2.33 -1.45
C PHE A 27 8.72 1.97 -2.03
N LEU A 28 9.36 2.93 -2.70
CA LEU A 28 10.77 2.87 -3.02
C LEU A 28 11.58 3.39 -1.82
N CYS A 29 12.65 2.68 -1.48
CA CYS A 29 13.53 3.03 -0.36
C CYS A 29 14.98 2.98 -0.80
N SER A 30 15.85 3.68 -0.08
CA SER A 30 17.30 3.68 -0.31
C SER A 30 17.96 2.36 0.12
N SER A 31 17.41 1.69 1.14
CA SER A 31 17.94 0.46 1.71
C SER A 31 16.80 -0.44 2.19
N VAL A 32 16.72 -1.64 1.61
CA VAL A 32 15.73 -2.65 1.99
C VAL A 32 15.96 -3.13 3.41
N ALA A 33 17.21 -3.31 3.82
CA ALA A 33 17.57 -3.80 5.15
C ALA A 33 17.17 -2.80 6.25
N ASP A 34 17.49 -1.51 6.09
CA ASP A 34 17.18 -0.49 7.10
C ASP A 34 15.66 -0.28 7.22
N THR A 35 14.99 -0.25 6.07
CA THR A 35 13.53 -0.14 6.00
C THR A 35 12.86 -1.37 6.62
N ALA A 36 13.45 -2.57 6.45
CA ALA A 36 12.95 -3.80 7.04
C ALA A 36 13.02 -3.81 8.57
N ASN A 37 14.13 -3.34 9.14
CA ASN A 37 14.29 -3.20 10.59
C ASN A 37 13.29 -2.19 11.14
N PHE A 38 13.08 -1.06 10.45
CA PHE A 38 12.08 -0.07 10.88
C PHE A 38 10.67 -0.65 10.94
N TYR A 39 10.21 -1.33 9.88
CA TYR A 39 8.86 -1.89 9.85
C TYR A 39 8.67 -3.02 10.88
N GLN A 40 9.67 -3.84 11.14
CA GLN A 40 9.57 -4.94 12.11
C GLN A 40 9.78 -4.47 13.55
N ASP A 41 10.90 -3.81 13.83
CA ASP A 41 11.35 -3.57 15.20
C ASP A 41 10.76 -2.30 15.80
N VAL A 42 10.46 -1.30 14.96
CA VAL A 42 9.89 -0.02 15.42
C VAL A 42 8.37 -0.02 15.29
N LEU A 43 7.83 -0.44 14.14
CA LEU A 43 6.39 -0.45 13.90
C LEU A 43 5.70 -1.76 14.28
N GLY A 44 6.44 -2.85 14.51
CA GLY A 44 5.86 -4.13 14.88
C GLY A 44 5.11 -4.86 13.75
N PHE A 45 5.41 -4.55 12.49
CA PHE A 45 4.76 -5.22 11.36
C PHE A 45 5.34 -6.61 11.13
N ALA A 46 4.51 -7.55 10.72
CA ALA A 46 4.96 -8.91 10.44
C ALA A 46 5.43 -9.05 8.99
N LEU A 47 6.65 -9.58 8.83
CA LEU A 47 7.20 -9.93 7.52
C LEU A 47 6.40 -11.09 6.91
N ILE A 48 5.98 -10.94 5.66
CA ILE A 48 5.29 -12.00 4.90
C ILE A 48 6.14 -12.49 3.74
N LYS A 49 5.85 -13.72 3.30
CA LYS A 49 6.57 -14.33 2.17
C LYS A 49 6.18 -13.63 0.87
N ARG A 50 7.18 -13.10 0.18
CA ARG A 50 7.05 -12.55 -1.18
C ARG A 50 7.43 -13.60 -2.24
N PRO A 51 6.84 -13.56 -3.44
CA PRO A 51 7.39 -14.25 -4.60
C PRO A 51 8.86 -13.84 -4.88
N SER A 52 9.60 -14.74 -5.52
CA SER A 52 10.97 -14.46 -5.95
C SER A 52 10.95 -13.46 -7.12
N PHE A 53 11.69 -12.37 -7.00
CA PHE A 53 11.89 -11.39 -8.07
C PHE A 53 13.40 -11.14 -8.26
N ASN A 54 13.76 -10.50 -9.37
CA ASN A 54 15.15 -10.13 -9.69
C ASN A 54 15.61 -8.83 -8.98
N PHE A 55 14.86 -8.35 -7.99
CA PHE A 55 15.18 -7.15 -7.21
C PHE A 55 14.87 -7.39 -5.73
N ASP A 56 15.58 -6.68 -4.84
CA ASP A 56 15.38 -6.81 -3.40
C ASP A 56 14.08 -6.17 -2.92
N GLY A 57 13.56 -6.64 -1.79
CA GLY A 57 12.46 -5.98 -1.11
C GLY A 57 11.78 -6.87 -0.09
N ALA A 58 10.93 -6.27 0.72
CA ALA A 58 10.25 -6.93 1.82
C ALA A 58 8.77 -6.57 1.84
N TRP A 59 7.92 -7.54 2.16
CA TRP A 59 6.47 -7.35 2.27
C TRP A 59 6.06 -7.49 3.73
N TYR A 60 5.21 -6.58 4.19
CA TYR A 60 4.77 -6.50 5.58
C TYR A 60 3.25 -6.46 5.66
N ILE A 61 2.70 -7.03 6.72
CA ILE A 61 1.30 -6.87 7.08
C ILE A 61 1.20 -6.21 8.46
N LEU A 62 0.31 -5.22 8.58
CA LEU A 62 -0.06 -4.65 9.86
C LEU A 62 -0.91 -5.69 10.59
N LEU A 63 -0.34 -6.36 11.58
CA LEU A 63 -1.10 -7.16 12.52
C LEU A 63 -1.64 -6.20 13.58
N ALA A 64 -2.96 -6.13 13.73
CA ALA A 64 -3.59 -5.42 14.83
C ALA A 64 -3.40 -6.23 16.14
N LEU A 65 -2.17 -6.34 16.63
CA LEU A 65 -1.90 -6.86 17.96
C LEU A 65 -1.93 -5.67 18.92
N ASN A 66 -2.79 -5.76 19.94
CA ASN A 66 -2.84 -4.80 21.03
C ASN A 66 -1.44 -4.63 21.62
N LEU A 67 -0.89 -3.41 21.51
CA LEU A 67 0.34 -2.98 22.16
C LEU A 67 0.13 -2.97 23.69
N SER A 68 0.10 -4.14 24.31
CA SER A 68 0.10 -4.29 25.76
C SER A 68 1.49 -4.74 26.20
N LYS A 69 2.31 -3.73 26.55
CA LYS A 69 3.32 -3.72 27.64
C LYS A 69 4.71 -4.32 27.44
N ASP A 70 5.04 -5.06 26.38
CA ASP A 70 6.36 -5.72 26.33
C ASP A 70 7.47 -4.99 25.53
N VAL A 71 7.22 -3.77 25.05
CA VAL A 71 8.22 -3.02 24.22
C VAL A 71 9.10 -2.05 25.03
N PHE A 72 8.86 -1.88 26.34
CA PHE A 72 9.77 -1.15 27.22
C PHE A 72 10.19 -2.03 28.41
N SER A 73 11.25 -2.82 28.22
CA SER A 73 12.12 -3.29 29.30
C SER A 73 13.56 -3.38 28.83
#